data_AF-A0A935MPT2-F1
#
_entry.id   AF-A0A935MPT2-F1
#
_cell.length_a   1.000
_cell.length_b   1.000
_cell.length_c   1.000
_cell.angle_alpha   90.00
_cell.angle_beta   90.00
_cell.angle_gamma   90.00
#
_symmetry.space_group_name_H-M   'P 1'
#
loop_
_entity.id
_entity.type
_entity.pdbx_description
1 polymer ?
#
loop_
_entity_poly.entity_id
_entity_poly.type
_entity_poly.pdbx_seq_one_letter_code
_entity_poly.pdbx_strand_id
1 'polypeptide(L)'
;MTEPKRVAKPKNQASLKDELNEVANRSSTAEGQNLKRALAKPRAKRRANLSKKPAQKSKGTPDQSYDALFEKWDEEEFTPEEYMLEVPVDSLESAVGYTSLFRQMHQGFIRRVAFYKTAEGGSLSIEEARAKAFHACSSKEEAKKEFRSMMRLPLESLNFVDLLELHRLAPRAAERLWENAKLEGQMEFLSGHLGANISFPEGYMKQVWNIARYLGVRESFIQDWKPTGGIEFSLIDMLTQAYFQWQYWIEQTIKRSQTRERAEHPEYSRWKAQRKEEFRANGWEEGYWNRPYVSEQQALEHAVQMADRWNRIYMRTLRQLRDLRRYAPVTINNPNQVNIAADGGQQVNISDGVGSEAKSK
;
A
#
# COMPACT_ATOMS: atom_id res chain seq x y z
N MET A 1 50.39 -48.01 25.19
CA MET A 1 50.79 -47.03 26.22
C MET A 1 50.78 -45.66 25.56
N THR A 2 49.71 -44.91 25.74
CA THR A 2 49.44 -43.64 25.07
C THR A 2 49.30 -42.55 26.12
N GLU A 3 50.16 -41.54 26.04
CA GLU A 3 50.23 -40.44 27.00
C GLU A 3 48.98 -39.55 27.00
N PRO A 4 48.54 -39.04 28.16
CA PRO A 4 47.42 -38.11 28.24
C PRO A 4 47.85 -36.69 27.87
N LYS A 5 47.13 -36.09 26.90
CA LYS A 5 47.26 -34.68 26.51
C LYS A 5 46.90 -33.74 27.67
N ARG A 6 47.82 -32.82 27.99
CA ARG A 6 47.61 -31.71 28.94
C ARG A 6 46.52 -30.75 28.44
N VAL A 7 45.48 -30.58 29.25
CA VAL A 7 44.42 -29.58 29.07
C VAL A 7 44.93 -28.21 29.53
N ALA A 8 44.90 -27.22 28.65
CA ALA A 8 45.28 -25.84 28.95
C ALA A 8 44.22 -25.15 29.83
N LYS A 9 44.67 -24.49 30.90
CA LYS A 9 43.81 -23.72 31.82
C LYS A 9 43.22 -22.47 31.12
N PRO A 10 41.98 -22.08 31.42
CA PRO A 10 41.35 -20.90 30.83
C PRO A 10 42.00 -19.61 31.32
N LYS A 11 42.14 -18.65 30.39
CA LYS A 11 42.66 -17.29 30.66
C LYS A 11 41.71 -16.51 31.58
N ASN A 12 42.31 -15.74 32.48
CA ASN A 12 41.69 -14.92 33.53
C ASN A 12 40.53 -14.04 33.03
N GLN A 13 39.35 -14.22 33.63
CA GLN A 13 38.15 -13.39 33.40
C GLN A 13 38.30 -11.92 33.85
N ALA A 14 39.36 -11.57 34.58
CA ALA A 14 39.62 -10.20 35.01
C ALA A 14 39.95 -9.25 33.84
N SER A 15 40.65 -9.74 32.80
CA SER A 15 41.09 -8.93 31.66
C SER A 15 39.95 -8.42 30.77
N LEU A 16 38.81 -9.13 30.76
CA LEU A 16 37.65 -8.80 29.91
C LEU A 16 36.78 -7.68 30.49
N LYS A 17 36.81 -7.48 31.81
CA LYS A 17 36.07 -6.39 32.46
C LYS A 17 36.76 -5.04 32.27
N ASP A 18 38.08 -5.03 32.22
CA ASP A 18 38.87 -3.80 32.00
C ASP A 18 38.74 -3.30 30.56
N GLU A 19 38.73 -4.20 29.57
CA GLU A 19 38.49 -3.83 28.16
C GLU A 19 37.08 -3.27 27.91
N LEU A 20 36.06 -3.79 28.60
CA LEU A 20 34.67 -3.30 28.47
C LEU A 20 34.48 -1.91 29.10
N ASN A 21 35.17 -1.60 30.20
CA ASN A 21 35.13 -0.28 30.81
C ASN A 21 35.88 0.78 30.00
N GLU A 22 36.93 0.39 29.25
CA GLU A 22 37.65 1.31 28.38
C GLU A 22 36.83 1.73 27.15
N VAL A 23 36.00 0.82 26.61
CA VAL A 23 35.09 1.11 25.48
C VAL A 23 33.92 2.00 25.90
N ALA A 24 33.39 1.83 27.12
CA ALA A 24 32.31 2.66 27.64
C ALA A 24 32.73 4.13 27.81
N ASN A 25 33.98 4.38 28.20
CA ASN A 25 34.49 5.74 28.44
C ASN A 25 34.87 6.50 27.15
N ARG A 26 35.05 5.82 26.01
CA ARG A 26 35.36 6.46 24.72
C ARG A 26 34.13 6.97 23.96
N SER A 27 32.91 6.63 24.39
CA SER A 27 31.67 7.02 23.70
C SER A 27 31.04 8.34 24.20
N SER A 28 31.64 9.01 25.19
CA SER A 28 31.06 10.19 25.85
C SER A 28 31.69 11.54 25.48
N THR A 29 32.63 11.59 24.52
CA THR A 29 33.31 12.85 24.16
C THR A 29 33.19 13.21 22.68
N ALA A 30 32.85 14.49 22.46
CA ALA A 30 32.98 15.32 21.25
C ALA A 30 31.88 15.35 20.17
N GLU A 31 31.09 14.30 19.87
CA GLU A 31 30.14 14.39 18.72
C GLU A 31 28.72 14.89 19.06
N GLY A 32 28.32 14.91 20.33
CA GLY A 32 26.95 15.27 20.76
C GLY A 32 26.62 16.77 20.77
N GLN A 33 27.60 17.67 20.62
CA GLN A 33 27.38 19.12 20.75
C GLN A 33 27.16 19.85 19.42
N ASN A 34 27.57 19.28 18.28
CA ASN A 34 27.38 19.94 16.97
C ASN A 34 25.99 19.71 16.35
N LEU A 35 25.26 18.65 16.74
CA LEU A 35 23.90 18.42 16.23
C LEU A 35 22.84 19.36 16.86
N LYS A 36 23.10 19.94 18.04
CA LYS A 36 22.15 20.84 18.71
C LYS A 36 22.14 22.26 18.15
N ARG A 37 23.15 22.67 17.36
CA ARG A 37 23.21 24.00 16.73
C ARG A 37 22.56 24.09 15.36
N ALA A 38 22.36 22.98 14.65
CA ALA A 38 21.77 22.99 13.30
C ALA A 38 20.23 23.04 13.26
N LEU A 39 19.56 22.78 14.38
CA LEU A 39 18.08 22.74 14.46
C LEU A 39 17.44 24.03 15.01
N ALA A 40 18.23 25.05 15.33
CA ALA A 40 17.73 26.34 15.81
C ALA A 40 17.62 27.37 14.66
N LYS A 41 16.62 27.22 13.79
CA LYS A 41 16.09 28.34 12.99
C LYS A 41 14.58 28.45 13.18
N PRO A 42 14.03 29.63 13.53
CA PRO A 42 12.61 29.78 13.80
C PRO A 42 11.84 29.82 12.48
N ARG A 43 11.07 28.77 12.18
CA ARG A 43 10.07 28.75 11.12
C ARG A 43 8.80 29.46 11.60
N ALA A 44 8.94 30.75 11.91
CA ALA A 44 7.83 31.62 12.29
C ALA A 44 7.28 32.32 11.03
N LYS A 45 5.95 32.42 10.96
CA LYS A 45 5.14 33.19 9.99
C LYS A 45 4.80 32.50 8.65
N ARG A 46 3.93 31.48 8.66
CA ARG A 46 3.06 31.19 7.50
C ARG A 46 1.75 30.43 7.79
N ARG A 47 1.18 30.58 9.00
CA ARG A 47 -0.08 29.92 9.42
C ARG A 47 -1.08 30.85 10.11
N ALA A 48 -1.04 32.15 9.81
CA ALA A 48 -2.13 33.06 10.14
C ALA A 48 -2.88 33.35 8.84
N ASN A 49 -4.07 32.76 8.67
CA ASN A 49 -5.15 33.06 7.70
C ASN A 49 -5.93 31.81 7.22
N LEU A 50 -5.92 30.71 7.98
CA LEU A 50 -6.99 29.71 7.87
C LEU A 50 -8.18 30.18 8.72
N SER A 51 -9.07 30.91 8.04
CA SER A 51 -10.51 31.04 8.29
C SER A 51 -11.01 30.51 9.65
N LYS A 52 -11.18 31.42 10.62
CA LYS A 52 -12.07 31.21 11.78
C LYS A 52 -13.53 31.19 11.29
N LYS A 53 -13.97 30.09 10.67
CA LYS A 53 -15.42 29.80 10.63
C LYS A 53 -15.80 29.31 12.03
N PRO A 54 -16.82 29.90 12.68
CA PRO A 54 -17.27 29.42 13.97
C PRO A 54 -17.76 27.98 13.78
N ALA A 55 -17.11 27.04 14.48
CA ALA A 55 -17.57 25.66 14.54
C ALA A 55 -18.97 25.66 15.18
N GLN A 56 -20.00 25.59 14.36
CA GLN A 56 -21.36 25.33 14.82
C GLN A 56 -21.35 23.95 15.48
N LYS A 57 -21.35 23.92 16.81
CA LYS A 57 -21.54 22.70 17.60
C LYS A 57 -22.99 22.24 17.39
N SER A 58 -23.23 21.42 16.37
CA SER A 58 -24.48 20.67 16.26
C SER A 58 -24.56 19.71 17.45
N LYS A 59 -25.50 19.95 18.38
CA LYS A 59 -25.75 19.09 19.56
C LYS A 59 -26.46 17.76 19.23
N GLY A 60 -26.39 17.28 17.99
CA GLY A 60 -27.02 16.02 17.59
C GLY A 60 -26.21 14.82 18.06
N THR A 61 -26.87 13.71 18.40
CA THR A 61 -26.17 12.42 18.52
C THR A 61 -25.61 12.03 17.14
N PRO A 62 -24.46 11.34 17.07
CA PRO A 62 -23.88 10.91 15.79
C PRO A 62 -24.89 10.17 14.89
N ASP A 63 -25.83 9.44 15.50
CA ASP A 63 -26.85 8.67 14.79
C ASP A 63 -27.89 9.54 14.09
N GLN A 64 -28.31 10.63 14.73
CA GLN A 64 -29.21 11.61 14.10
C GLN A 64 -28.54 12.28 12.89
N SER A 65 -27.20 12.40 12.91
CA SER A 65 -26.44 12.94 11.78
C SER A 65 -26.46 12.00 10.58
N TYR A 66 -26.40 10.69 10.78
CA TYR A 66 -26.40 9.72 9.69
C TYR A 66 -27.79 9.51 9.08
N ASP A 67 -28.86 9.52 9.88
CA ASP A 67 -30.23 9.42 9.35
C ASP A 67 -30.57 10.63 8.46
N ALA A 68 -30.15 11.83 8.86
CA ALA A 68 -30.30 13.04 8.04
C ALA A 68 -29.45 12.99 6.76
N LEU A 69 -28.22 12.46 6.84
CA LEU A 69 -27.35 12.26 5.69
C LEU A 69 -27.95 11.25 4.70
N PHE A 70 -28.52 10.15 5.20
CA PHE A 70 -29.19 9.14 4.39
C PHE A 70 -30.37 9.73 3.62
N GLU A 71 -31.27 10.45 4.28
CA GLU A 71 -32.42 11.07 3.60
C GLU A 71 -31.96 12.07 2.54
N LYS A 72 -30.96 12.90 2.88
CA LYS A 72 -30.36 13.82 1.92
C LYS A 72 -29.81 13.08 0.69
N TRP A 73 -29.12 11.96 0.89
CA TRP A 73 -28.50 11.20 -0.19
C TRP A 73 -29.49 10.44 -1.06
N ASP A 74 -30.60 10.01 -0.49
CA ASP A 74 -31.65 9.30 -1.20
C ASP A 74 -32.56 10.27 -1.99
N GLU A 75 -32.87 11.43 -1.42
CA GLU A 75 -33.74 12.44 -2.04
C GLU A 75 -33.06 13.22 -3.16
N GLU A 76 -31.81 13.66 -2.95
CA GLU A 76 -31.09 14.44 -3.95
C GLU A 76 -30.76 13.56 -5.17
N GLU A 77 -31.16 14.03 -6.35
CA GLU A 77 -30.82 13.37 -7.60
C GLU A 77 -29.30 13.22 -7.72
N PHE A 78 -28.83 12.01 -7.98
CA PHE A 78 -27.41 11.73 -8.17
C PHE A 78 -27.12 11.80 -9.66
N THR A 79 -26.51 12.90 -10.09
CA THR A 79 -25.98 13.06 -11.43
C THR A 79 -24.46 12.93 -11.37
N PRO A 80 -23.86 11.80 -11.79
CA PRO A 80 -22.41 11.67 -11.86
C PRO A 80 -21.87 12.57 -12.99
N GLU A 81 -21.67 13.85 -12.69
CA GLU A 81 -21.22 14.86 -13.67
C GLU A 81 -19.83 14.53 -14.24
N GLU A 82 -18.99 13.79 -13.50
CA GLU A 82 -17.57 13.59 -13.84
C GLU A 82 -17.26 12.35 -14.71
N TYR A 83 -18.24 11.49 -15.04
CA TYR A 83 -17.96 10.21 -15.73
C TYR A 83 -18.94 9.84 -16.87
N MET A 84 -19.58 10.82 -17.50
CA MET A 84 -20.36 10.57 -18.72
C MET A 84 -19.40 10.27 -19.88
N LEU A 85 -18.98 9.02 -20.00
CA LEU A 85 -18.29 8.50 -21.18
C LEU A 85 -19.34 8.22 -22.26
N GLU A 86 -19.13 8.74 -23.46
CA GLU A 86 -19.93 8.36 -24.61
C GLU A 86 -19.63 6.90 -24.95
N VAL A 87 -20.61 6.03 -24.74
CA VAL A 87 -20.51 4.60 -25.04
C VAL A 87 -21.53 4.26 -26.12
N PRO A 88 -21.19 3.43 -27.13
CA PRO A 88 -22.15 2.96 -28.12
C PRO A 88 -23.38 2.35 -27.46
N VAL A 89 -24.57 2.71 -27.94
CA VAL A 89 -25.88 2.32 -27.38
C VAL A 89 -26.04 0.80 -27.30
N ASP A 90 -25.42 0.05 -28.22
CA ASP A 90 -25.52 -1.40 -28.32
C ASP A 90 -24.44 -2.15 -27.52
N SER A 91 -23.57 -1.45 -26.80
CA SER A 91 -22.50 -2.07 -26.02
C SER A 91 -23.02 -2.68 -24.72
N LEU A 92 -22.34 -3.70 -24.20
CA LEU A 92 -22.67 -4.21 -22.85
C LEU A 92 -22.45 -3.11 -21.80
N GLU A 93 -21.57 -2.18 -22.10
CA GLU A 93 -21.16 -1.08 -21.25
C GLU A 93 -22.13 0.09 -21.24
N SER A 94 -22.96 0.28 -22.27
CA SER A 94 -24.13 1.17 -22.20
C SER A 94 -25.25 0.54 -21.37
N ALA A 95 -25.43 -0.78 -21.46
CA ALA A 95 -26.45 -1.51 -20.72
C ALA A 95 -26.12 -1.62 -19.22
N VAL A 96 -24.84 -1.79 -18.88
CA VAL A 96 -24.39 -2.05 -17.51
C VAL A 96 -23.62 -0.89 -16.91
N GLY A 97 -22.91 -0.06 -17.69
CA GLY A 97 -22.01 1.00 -17.22
C GLY A 97 -20.56 0.53 -16.99
N TYR A 98 -19.55 1.26 -17.52
CA TYR A 98 -18.11 0.88 -17.49
C TYR A 98 -17.50 0.80 -16.08
N THR A 99 -18.19 1.33 -15.07
CA THR A 99 -17.79 1.35 -13.66
C THR A 99 -18.96 1.10 -12.72
N SER A 100 -20.03 0.45 -13.22
CA SER A 100 -21.25 0.40 -12.44
C SER A 100 -21.08 -0.40 -11.17
N LEU A 101 -21.58 0.20 -10.09
CA LEU A 101 -21.75 -0.45 -8.81
C LEU A 101 -22.45 -1.81 -8.99
N PHE A 102 -23.42 -1.89 -9.91
CA PHE A 102 -24.15 -3.11 -10.23
C PHE A 102 -23.26 -4.30 -10.62
N ARG A 103 -22.23 -4.08 -11.44
CA ARG A 103 -21.30 -5.16 -11.83
C ARG A 103 -20.52 -5.69 -10.63
N GLN A 104 -20.05 -4.79 -9.77
CA GLN A 104 -19.29 -5.17 -8.57
C GLN A 104 -20.19 -5.85 -7.54
N MET A 105 -21.42 -5.34 -7.34
CA MET A 105 -22.45 -5.97 -6.51
C MET A 105 -22.78 -7.40 -6.98
N HIS A 106 -22.95 -7.60 -8.29
CA HIS A 106 -23.24 -8.92 -8.85
C HIS A 106 -22.08 -9.92 -8.64
N GLN A 107 -20.83 -9.48 -8.86
CA GLN A 107 -19.66 -10.33 -8.58
C GLN A 107 -19.53 -10.67 -7.09
N GLY A 108 -19.77 -9.70 -6.21
CA GLY A 108 -19.80 -9.91 -4.76
C GLY A 108 -20.86 -10.95 -4.37
N PHE A 109 -22.07 -10.83 -4.92
CA PHE A 109 -23.15 -11.80 -4.72
C PHE A 109 -22.77 -13.21 -5.16
N ILE A 110 -22.21 -13.38 -6.37
CA ILE A 110 -21.76 -14.69 -6.87
C ILE A 110 -20.73 -15.32 -5.93
N ARG A 111 -19.74 -14.55 -5.47
CA ARG A 111 -18.71 -15.06 -4.53
C ARG A 111 -19.31 -15.52 -3.22
N ARG A 112 -20.27 -14.77 -2.67
CA ARG A 112 -20.96 -15.13 -1.41
C ARG A 112 -21.82 -16.38 -1.57
N VAL A 113 -22.54 -16.52 -2.68
CA VAL A 113 -23.28 -17.76 -3.01
C VAL A 113 -22.31 -18.95 -3.15
N ALA A 114 -21.16 -18.76 -3.80
CA ALA A 114 -20.15 -19.81 -3.92
C ALA A 114 -19.59 -20.24 -2.56
N PHE A 115 -19.35 -19.29 -1.64
CA PHE A 115 -18.92 -19.58 -0.27
C PHE A 115 -19.94 -20.45 0.49
N TYR A 116 -21.24 -20.10 0.48
CA TYR A 116 -22.26 -20.88 1.19
C TYR A 116 -22.45 -22.32 0.66
N LYS A 117 -21.95 -22.60 -0.55
CA LYS A 117 -21.93 -23.95 -1.12
C LYS A 117 -20.71 -24.77 -0.67
N THR A 118 -19.67 -24.17 -0.10
CA THR A 118 -18.52 -24.91 0.42
C THR A 118 -18.86 -25.58 1.76
N ALA A 119 -18.05 -26.57 2.17
CA ALA A 119 -18.21 -27.23 3.46
C ALA A 119 -18.11 -26.25 4.63
N GLU A 120 -17.23 -25.24 4.53
CA GLU A 120 -17.08 -24.17 5.52
C GLU A 120 -18.31 -23.25 5.59
N GLY A 121 -18.97 -23.02 4.45
CA GLY A 121 -20.19 -22.23 4.35
C GLY A 121 -21.48 -23.00 4.67
N GLY A 122 -21.39 -24.29 4.99
CA GLY A 122 -22.53 -25.13 5.38
C GLY A 122 -23.14 -26.00 4.27
N SER A 123 -22.49 -26.12 3.10
CA SER A 123 -22.89 -27.01 1.99
C SER A 123 -24.35 -26.84 1.55
N LEU A 124 -24.84 -25.60 1.51
CA LEU A 124 -26.25 -25.32 1.23
C LEU A 124 -26.60 -25.60 -0.23
N SER A 125 -27.89 -25.85 -0.48
CA SER A 125 -28.40 -25.92 -1.85
C SER A 125 -28.22 -24.57 -2.57
N ILE A 126 -28.26 -24.55 -3.90
CA ILE A 126 -28.06 -23.30 -4.66
C ILE A 126 -29.13 -22.24 -4.28
N GLU A 127 -30.36 -22.67 -4.05
CA GLU A 127 -31.47 -21.78 -3.70
C GLU A 127 -31.34 -21.25 -2.27
N GLU A 128 -30.99 -22.11 -1.32
CA GLU A 128 -30.72 -21.71 0.08
C GLU A 128 -29.50 -20.79 0.17
N ALA A 129 -28.44 -21.08 -0.59
CA ALA A 129 -27.25 -20.25 -0.66
C ALA A 129 -27.57 -18.86 -1.23
N ARG A 130 -28.44 -18.76 -2.25
CA ARG A 130 -28.93 -17.48 -2.77
C ARG A 130 -29.74 -16.72 -1.73
N ALA A 131 -30.63 -17.40 -1.02
CA ALA A 131 -31.45 -16.81 0.03
C ALA A 131 -30.63 -16.32 1.25
N LYS A 132 -29.54 -17.01 1.60
CA LYS A 132 -28.62 -16.56 2.67
C LYS A 132 -27.58 -15.55 2.21
N ALA A 133 -27.24 -15.54 0.92
CA ALA A 133 -26.28 -14.59 0.37
C ALA A 133 -26.83 -13.17 0.24
N PHE A 134 -28.15 -13.01 0.25
CA PHE A 134 -28.78 -11.71 0.09
C PHE A 134 -29.99 -11.59 1.01
N HIS A 135 -29.90 -10.69 1.98
CA HIS A 135 -31.02 -10.33 2.84
C HIS A 135 -31.53 -8.96 2.43
N ALA A 136 -32.53 -8.96 1.55
CA ALA A 136 -33.18 -7.72 1.14
C ALA A 136 -33.72 -6.97 2.35
N CYS A 137 -33.27 -5.74 2.57
CA CYS A 137 -33.92 -4.84 3.51
C CYS A 137 -35.41 -4.75 3.14
N SER A 138 -36.27 -4.93 4.14
CA SER A 138 -37.73 -4.95 3.95
C SER A 138 -38.36 -3.59 4.22
N SER A 139 -37.69 -2.72 4.99
CA SER A 139 -38.18 -1.40 5.34
C SER A 139 -37.12 -0.31 5.19
N LYS A 140 -37.56 0.94 4.97
CA LYS A 140 -36.67 2.11 4.92
C LYS A 140 -35.90 2.32 6.25
N GLU A 141 -36.50 1.94 7.38
CA GLU A 141 -35.83 2.01 8.70
C GLU A 141 -34.68 1.00 8.82
N GLU A 142 -34.84 -0.20 8.28
CA GLU A 142 -33.76 -1.19 8.18
C GLU A 142 -32.64 -0.67 7.28
N ALA A 143 -32.96 -0.10 6.11
CA ALA A 143 -31.95 0.51 5.24
C ALA A 143 -31.16 1.62 5.95
N LYS A 144 -31.82 2.48 6.75
CA LYS A 144 -31.14 3.48 7.58
C LYS A 144 -30.22 2.85 8.63
N LYS A 145 -30.66 1.75 9.25
CA LYS A 145 -29.86 1.03 10.24
C LYS A 145 -28.61 0.42 9.59
N GLU A 146 -28.75 -0.20 8.42
CA GLU A 146 -27.62 -0.74 7.66
C GLU A 146 -26.68 0.37 7.18
N PHE A 147 -27.22 1.47 6.65
CA PHE A 147 -26.41 2.64 6.30
C PHE A 147 -25.61 3.18 7.49
N ARG A 148 -26.24 3.30 8.68
CA ARG A 148 -25.53 3.67 9.93
C ARG A 148 -24.44 2.67 10.29
N SER A 149 -24.69 1.38 10.12
CA SER A 149 -23.71 0.33 10.35
C SER A 149 -22.50 0.52 9.43
N MET A 150 -22.74 0.69 8.14
CA MET A 150 -21.70 0.92 7.13
C MET A 150 -20.88 2.18 7.40
N MET A 151 -21.53 3.30 7.75
CA MET A 151 -20.84 4.56 8.03
C MET A 151 -19.97 4.53 9.30
N ARG A 152 -20.16 3.55 10.19
CA ARG A 152 -19.32 3.34 11.38
C ARG A 152 -18.12 2.45 11.11
N LEU A 153 -18.18 1.65 10.04
CA LEU A 153 -17.13 0.72 9.66
C LEU A 153 -16.08 1.45 8.80
N PRO A 154 -14.79 1.06 8.87
CA PRO A 154 -13.80 1.53 7.91
C PRO A 154 -14.20 1.08 6.50
N LEU A 155 -13.98 1.93 5.50
CA LEU A 155 -14.39 1.67 4.11
C LEU A 155 -13.81 0.36 3.55
N GLU A 156 -12.61 -0.03 3.98
CA GLU A 156 -11.96 -1.29 3.63
C GLU A 156 -12.75 -2.54 4.07
N SER A 157 -13.63 -2.40 5.07
CA SER A 157 -14.44 -3.49 5.60
C SER A 157 -15.86 -3.55 5.02
N LEU A 158 -16.24 -2.59 4.17
CA LEU A 158 -17.51 -2.62 3.47
C LEU A 158 -17.51 -3.71 2.40
N ASN A 159 -18.55 -4.53 2.39
CA ASN A 159 -18.73 -5.53 1.35
C ASN A 159 -19.72 -5.04 0.29
N PHE A 160 -19.52 -5.48 -0.95
CA PHE A 160 -20.47 -5.19 -2.04
C PHE A 160 -21.87 -5.76 -1.80
N VAL A 161 -22.01 -6.73 -0.89
CA VAL A 161 -23.33 -7.24 -0.52
C VAL A 161 -24.09 -6.26 0.36
N ASP A 162 -23.40 -5.55 1.25
CA ASP A 162 -24.01 -4.52 2.11
C ASP A 162 -24.53 -3.36 1.24
N LEU A 163 -23.76 -2.98 0.21
CA LEU A 163 -24.19 -2.02 -0.81
C LEU A 163 -25.37 -2.53 -1.63
N LEU A 164 -25.43 -3.83 -1.96
CA LEU A 164 -26.54 -4.43 -2.71
C LEU A 164 -27.84 -4.45 -1.89
N GLU A 165 -27.75 -4.75 -0.59
CA GLU A 165 -28.88 -4.73 0.33
C GLU A 165 -29.44 -3.30 0.47
N LEU A 166 -28.55 -2.31 0.60
CA LEU A 166 -28.91 -0.90 0.62
C LEU A 166 -29.52 -0.42 -0.71
N HIS A 167 -28.91 -0.78 -1.84
CA HIS A 167 -29.30 -0.31 -3.16
C HIS A 167 -30.75 -0.68 -3.52
N ARG A 168 -31.27 -1.79 -3.00
CA ARG A 168 -32.65 -2.20 -3.26
C ARG A 168 -33.69 -1.18 -2.76
N LEU A 169 -33.44 -0.55 -1.61
CA LEU A 169 -34.36 0.42 -1.01
C LEU A 169 -33.93 1.86 -1.18
N ALA A 170 -32.63 2.11 -1.27
CA ALA A 170 -32.03 3.44 -1.37
C ALA A 170 -30.90 3.43 -2.42
N PRO A 171 -31.22 3.28 -3.72
CA PRO A 171 -30.24 3.12 -4.78
C PRO A 171 -29.27 4.31 -4.86
N ARG A 172 -29.79 5.53 -4.72
CA ARG A 172 -28.99 6.77 -4.76
C ARG A 172 -28.03 6.88 -3.59
N ALA A 173 -28.46 6.49 -2.39
CA ALA A 173 -27.59 6.46 -1.22
C ALA A 173 -26.46 5.44 -1.38
N ALA A 174 -26.74 4.26 -1.95
CA ALA A 174 -25.73 3.25 -2.24
C ALA A 174 -24.73 3.72 -3.32
N GLU A 175 -25.21 4.36 -4.38
CA GLU A 175 -24.36 4.94 -5.43
C GLU A 175 -23.44 6.03 -4.87
N ARG A 176 -23.98 6.96 -4.07
CA ARG A 176 -23.17 8.00 -3.41
C ARG A 176 -22.14 7.42 -2.46
N LEU A 177 -22.50 6.37 -1.70
CA LEU A 177 -21.55 5.69 -0.82
C LEU A 177 -20.42 5.05 -1.62
N TRP A 178 -20.73 4.47 -2.78
CA TRP A 178 -19.73 3.92 -3.70
C TRP A 178 -18.81 4.99 -4.29
N GLU A 179 -19.35 6.13 -4.73
CA GLU A 179 -18.53 7.25 -5.20
C GLU A 179 -17.61 7.78 -4.10
N ASN A 180 -18.12 7.92 -2.88
CA ASN A 180 -17.30 8.33 -1.75
C ASN A 180 -16.19 7.31 -1.45
N ALA A 181 -16.48 6.00 -1.57
CA ALA A 181 -15.46 4.97 -1.42
C ALA A 181 -14.38 5.06 -2.52
N LYS A 182 -14.76 5.36 -3.77
CA LYS A 182 -13.79 5.61 -4.87
C LYS A 182 -12.93 6.84 -4.60
N LEU A 183 -13.55 7.94 -4.16
CA LEU A 183 -12.84 9.18 -3.81
C LEU A 183 -11.86 8.95 -2.65
N GLU A 184 -12.29 8.26 -1.58
CA GLU A 184 -11.38 7.94 -0.48
C GLU A 184 -10.25 7.02 -0.95
N GLY A 185 -10.54 6.00 -1.77
CA GLY A 185 -9.51 5.15 -2.36
C GLY A 185 -8.50 5.93 -3.21
N GLN A 186 -8.97 6.93 -3.97
CA GLN A 186 -8.10 7.84 -4.69
C GLN A 186 -7.25 8.70 -3.74
N MET A 187 -7.83 9.22 -2.66
CA MET A 187 -7.13 10.01 -1.66
C MET A 187 -6.09 9.17 -0.90
N GLU A 188 -6.41 7.93 -0.56
CA GLU A 188 -5.50 6.98 0.08
C GLU A 188 -4.31 6.67 -0.83
N PHE A 189 -4.58 6.42 -2.12
CA PHE A 189 -3.55 6.26 -3.15
C PHE A 189 -2.66 7.51 -3.27
N LEU A 190 -3.25 8.69 -3.46
CA LEU A 190 -2.51 9.94 -3.64
C LEU A 190 -1.71 10.32 -2.39
N SER A 191 -2.23 10.05 -1.20
CA SER A 191 -1.52 10.29 0.07
C SER A 191 -0.36 9.33 0.30
N GLY A 192 -0.33 8.17 -0.38
CA GLY A 192 0.72 7.16 -0.25
C GLY A 192 0.57 6.23 0.97
N HIS A 193 -0.51 6.36 1.74
CA HIS A 193 -0.75 5.52 2.91
C HIS A 193 -0.98 4.06 2.52
N LEU A 194 -1.66 3.82 1.39
CA LEU A 194 -1.84 2.48 0.84
C LEU A 194 -0.47 1.80 0.58
N GLY A 195 0.44 2.51 -0.10
CA GLY A 195 1.79 2.01 -0.37
C GLY A 195 2.60 1.73 0.89
N ALA A 196 2.44 2.56 1.93
CA ALA A 196 3.05 2.36 3.23
C ALA A 196 2.49 1.12 3.95
N ASN A 197 1.16 0.96 3.96
CA ASN A 197 0.47 -0.17 4.59
C ASN A 197 0.89 -1.51 3.95
N ILE A 198 0.99 -1.55 2.61
CA ILE A 198 1.44 -2.74 1.87
C ILE A 198 2.91 -3.06 2.17
N SER A 199 3.75 -2.05 2.36
CA SER A 199 5.19 -2.24 2.65
C SER A 199 5.45 -2.81 4.04
N PHE A 200 4.52 -2.60 4.99
CA PHE A 200 4.65 -3.00 6.38
C PHE A 200 3.37 -3.73 6.87
N PRO A 201 3.08 -4.93 6.34
CA PRO A 201 1.81 -5.63 6.61
C PRO A 201 1.72 -6.13 8.06
N GLU A 202 2.86 -6.47 8.66
CA GLU A 202 2.90 -7.03 10.01
C GLU A 202 2.79 -5.93 11.08
N GLY A 203 2.03 -6.18 12.13
CA GLY A 203 1.78 -5.20 13.19
C GLY A 203 3.06 -4.67 13.86
N TYR A 204 4.09 -5.52 14.03
CA TYR A 204 5.38 -5.09 14.59
C TYR A 204 6.22 -4.24 13.61
N MET A 205 5.99 -4.39 12.29
CA MET A 205 6.63 -3.58 11.26
C MET A 205 5.90 -2.25 11.06
N LYS A 206 4.58 -2.22 11.31
CA LYS A 206 3.69 -1.05 11.19
C LYS A 206 3.87 -0.03 12.32
N GLN A 207 5.12 0.36 12.56
CA GLN A 207 5.47 1.42 13.49
C GLN A 207 5.24 2.79 12.86
N VAL A 208 4.75 3.76 13.64
CA VAL A 208 4.53 5.15 13.19
C VAL A 208 5.78 5.72 12.52
N TRP A 209 6.97 5.40 13.04
CA TRP A 209 8.24 5.81 12.45
C TRP A 209 8.50 5.23 11.07
N ASN A 210 8.19 3.97 10.82
CA ASN A 210 8.39 3.33 9.51
C ASN A 210 7.45 3.92 8.46
N ILE A 211 6.19 4.17 8.82
CA ILE A 211 5.22 4.85 7.95
C ILE A 211 5.70 6.27 7.65
N ALA A 212 6.10 7.04 8.67
CA ALA A 212 6.61 8.40 8.48
C ALA A 212 7.87 8.44 7.60
N ARG A 213 8.80 7.49 7.76
CA ARG A 213 9.97 7.35 6.89
C ARG A 213 9.58 7.06 5.45
N TYR A 214 8.63 6.14 5.23
CA TYR A 214 8.13 5.82 3.90
C TYR A 214 7.53 7.04 3.22
N LEU A 215 6.61 7.71 3.90
CA LEU A 215 5.96 8.92 3.39
C LEU A 215 6.96 10.05 3.14
N GLY A 216 7.97 10.20 4.00
CA GLY A 216 9.04 11.19 3.81
C GLY A 216 9.87 10.96 2.55
N VAL A 217 10.26 9.71 2.27
CA VAL A 217 11.00 9.36 1.04
C VAL A 217 10.10 9.53 -0.19
N ARG A 218 8.86 9.04 -0.14
CA ARG A 218 7.88 9.22 -1.22
C ARG A 218 7.68 10.70 -1.55
N GLU A 219 7.46 11.53 -0.54
CA GLU A 219 7.27 12.97 -0.69
C GLU A 219 8.51 13.63 -1.29
N SER A 220 9.73 13.20 -0.92
CA SER A 220 10.94 13.69 -1.57
C SER A 220 11.01 13.34 -3.06
N PHE A 221 10.62 12.11 -3.44
CA PHE A 221 10.51 11.72 -4.85
C PHE A 221 9.43 12.51 -5.59
N ILE A 222 8.29 12.80 -4.96
CA ILE A 222 7.23 13.64 -5.54
C ILE A 222 7.73 15.07 -5.74
N GLN A 223 8.45 15.63 -4.79
CA GLN A 223 8.99 16.99 -4.87
C GLN A 223 10.03 17.14 -5.99
N ASP A 224 10.92 16.15 -6.10
CA ASP A 224 11.97 16.15 -7.13
C ASP A 224 11.39 15.85 -8.52
N TRP A 225 10.49 14.87 -8.62
CA TRP A 225 9.91 14.46 -9.90
C TRP A 225 8.86 15.45 -10.40
N LYS A 226 7.92 15.87 -9.54
CA LYS A 226 6.69 16.61 -9.87
C LYS A 226 5.77 15.81 -10.81
N PRO A 227 5.13 14.74 -10.31
CA PRO A 227 4.22 13.92 -11.13
C PRO A 227 3.01 14.72 -11.60
N THR A 228 2.58 14.47 -12.84
CA THR A 228 1.47 15.13 -13.54
C THR A 228 0.19 14.30 -13.55
N GLY A 229 0.27 13.00 -13.23
CA GLY A 229 -0.89 12.11 -13.24
C GLY A 229 -0.69 10.84 -12.43
N GLY A 230 -1.77 10.05 -12.29
CA GLY A 230 -1.81 8.85 -11.45
C GLY A 230 -0.79 7.77 -11.81
N ILE A 231 -0.42 7.66 -13.10
CA ILE A 231 0.60 6.71 -13.56
C ILE A 231 1.98 7.07 -12.99
N GLU A 232 2.34 8.35 -12.98
CA GLU A 232 3.62 8.77 -12.40
C GLU A 232 3.62 8.59 -10.88
N PHE A 233 2.48 8.86 -10.22
CA PHE A 233 2.33 8.57 -8.78
C PHE A 233 2.52 7.07 -8.47
N SER A 234 1.91 6.17 -9.24
CA SER A 234 2.04 4.72 -8.99
C SER A 234 3.47 4.22 -9.23
N LEU A 235 4.17 4.78 -10.21
CA LEU A 235 5.59 4.50 -10.42
C LEU A 235 6.47 5.04 -9.29
N ILE A 236 6.15 6.21 -8.73
CA ILE A 236 6.84 6.73 -7.54
C ILE A 236 6.58 5.83 -6.32
N ASP A 237 5.36 5.32 -6.14
CA ASP A 237 5.05 4.37 -5.06
C ASP A 237 5.85 3.08 -5.21
N MET A 238 5.92 2.53 -6.42
CA MET A 238 6.73 1.35 -6.72
C MET A 238 8.23 1.62 -6.51
N LEU A 239 8.71 2.82 -6.87
CA LEU A 239 10.10 3.23 -6.64
C LEU A 239 10.40 3.29 -5.13
N THR A 240 9.50 3.87 -4.35
CA THR A 240 9.61 3.97 -2.88
C THR A 240 9.59 2.58 -2.24
N GLN A 241 8.66 1.71 -2.64
CA GLN A 241 8.58 0.33 -2.16
C GLN A 241 9.88 -0.44 -2.47
N ALA A 242 10.36 -0.37 -3.71
CA ALA A 242 11.59 -1.05 -4.11
C ALA A 242 12.82 -0.54 -3.33
N TYR A 243 12.87 0.77 -3.04
CA TYR A 243 13.92 1.36 -2.21
C TYR A 243 13.91 0.79 -0.79
N PHE A 244 12.76 0.76 -0.11
CA PHE A 244 12.67 0.21 1.25
C PHE A 244 12.96 -1.29 1.30
N GLN A 245 12.48 -2.06 0.32
CA GLN A 245 12.79 -3.48 0.24
C GLN A 245 14.28 -3.72 0.00
N TRP A 246 14.91 -2.93 -0.88
CA TRP A 246 16.36 -2.99 -1.08
C TRP A 246 17.13 -2.67 0.20
N GLN A 247 16.78 -1.59 0.92
CA GLN A 247 17.41 -1.25 2.20
C GLN A 247 17.26 -2.35 3.24
N TYR A 248 16.06 -2.92 3.35
CA TYR A 248 15.80 -4.04 4.27
C TYR A 248 16.72 -5.22 3.96
N TRP A 249 16.82 -5.64 2.70
CA TRP A 249 17.63 -6.80 2.34
C TRP A 249 19.13 -6.54 2.48
N ILE A 250 19.61 -5.32 2.23
CA ILE A 250 20.99 -4.91 2.54
C ILE A 250 21.25 -5.02 4.05
N GLU A 251 20.33 -4.53 4.88
CA GLU A 251 20.43 -4.65 6.33
C GLU A 251 20.47 -6.13 6.76
N GLN A 252 19.64 -6.99 6.17
CA GLN A 252 19.67 -8.43 6.42
C GLN A 252 21.01 -9.07 6.01
N THR A 253 21.56 -8.70 4.86
CA THR A 253 22.88 -9.17 4.42
C THR A 253 23.95 -8.79 5.45
N ILE A 254 23.98 -7.53 5.90
CA ILE A 254 24.96 -7.06 6.88
C ILE A 254 24.80 -7.82 8.19
N LYS A 255 23.59 -7.88 8.74
CA LYS A 255 23.29 -8.60 9.98
C LYS A 255 23.71 -10.06 9.93
N ARG A 256 23.44 -10.75 8.81
CA ARG A 256 23.77 -12.17 8.63
C ARG A 256 25.26 -12.41 8.40
N SER A 257 25.95 -11.48 7.73
CA SER A 257 27.40 -11.57 7.51
C SER A 257 28.22 -11.42 8.80
N GLN A 258 27.68 -10.71 9.79
CA GLN A 258 28.31 -10.48 11.09
C GLN A 258 28.09 -11.64 12.08
N THR A 259 27.28 -12.64 11.73
CA THR A 259 26.95 -13.73 12.64
C THR A 259 28.18 -14.60 12.85
N ARG A 260 28.58 -14.76 14.11
CA ARG A 260 29.44 -15.88 14.52
C ARG A 260 28.69 -17.18 14.28
N GLU A 261 29.41 -18.27 14.03
CA GLU A 261 28.83 -19.61 13.93
C GLU A 261 27.76 -19.80 15.01
N ARG A 262 26.53 -20.10 14.60
CA ARG A 262 25.44 -20.35 15.53
C ARG A 262 25.82 -21.54 16.42
N ALA A 263 26.18 -21.26 17.67
CA ALA A 263 26.28 -22.31 18.67
C ALA A 263 24.86 -22.85 18.90
N GLU A 264 24.59 -24.06 18.44
CA GLU A 264 23.35 -24.72 18.82
C GLU A 264 23.34 -24.87 20.34
N HIS A 265 22.31 -24.33 20.99
CA HIS A 265 22.15 -24.53 22.42
C HIS A 265 21.98 -26.03 22.68
N PRO A 266 22.73 -26.65 23.61
CA PRO A 266 22.69 -28.09 23.84
C PRO A 266 21.28 -28.62 24.12
N GLU A 267 20.44 -27.83 24.79
CA GLU A 267 19.04 -28.19 25.06
C GLU A 267 18.19 -28.21 23.80
N TYR A 268 18.45 -27.34 22.81
CA TYR A 268 17.73 -27.33 21.55
C TYR A 268 18.10 -28.55 20.69
N SER A 269 19.37 -28.95 20.69
CA SER A 269 19.82 -30.18 20.02
C SER A 269 19.22 -31.42 20.70
N ARG A 270 19.17 -31.45 22.04
CA ARG A 270 18.48 -32.51 22.81
C ARG A 270 16.98 -32.56 22.51
N TRP A 271 16.31 -31.41 22.50
CA TRP A 271 14.91 -31.29 22.16
C TRP A 271 14.63 -31.79 20.74
N LYS A 272 15.44 -31.42 19.73
CA LYS A 272 15.33 -31.97 18.37
C LYS A 272 15.46 -33.49 18.34
N ALA A 273 16.41 -34.04 19.11
CA ALA A 273 16.66 -35.48 19.16
C ALA A 273 15.49 -36.23 19.81
N GLN A 274 15.04 -35.79 21.00
CA GLN A 274 13.89 -36.37 21.72
C GLN A 274 12.61 -36.30 20.89
N ARG A 275 12.34 -35.14 20.26
CA ARG A 275 11.16 -35.00 19.39
C ARG A 275 11.19 -35.98 18.23
N LYS A 276 12.35 -36.13 17.57
CA LYS A 276 12.50 -37.03 16.42
C LYS A 276 12.18 -38.49 16.81
N GLU A 277 12.48 -38.86 18.05
CA GLU A 277 12.21 -40.19 18.60
C GLU A 277 10.73 -40.38 18.97
N GLU A 278 10.13 -39.42 19.69
CA GLU A 278 8.68 -39.41 20.01
C GLU A 278 7.81 -39.45 18.76
N PHE A 279 8.21 -38.75 17.68
CA PHE A 279 7.45 -38.75 16.42
C PHE A 279 7.51 -40.06 15.66
N ARG A 280 8.69 -40.72 15.62
CA ARG A 280 8.79 -42.08 15.07
C ARG A 280 7.92 -43.06 15.84
N ALA A 281 7.89 -42.95 17.16
CA ALA A 281 7.06 -43.81 18.01
C ALA A 281 5.56 -43.66 17.72
N ASN A 282 5.12 -42.44 17.37
CA ASN A 282 3.71 -42.15 17.10
C ASN A 282 3.30 -42.34 15.63
N GLY A 283 4.19 -42.77 14.73
CA GLY A 283 3.86 -43.06 13.32
C GLY A 283 3.55 -41.84 12.44
N TRP A 284 3.89 -40.63 12.89
CA TRP A 284 3.70 -39.41 12.11
C TRP A 284 4.92 -39.22 11.20
N GLU A 285 4.95 -39.91 10.04
CA GLU A 285 6.04 -39.75 9.06
C GLU A 285 5.86 -38.47 8.22
N GLU A 286 4.63 -38.06 7.94
CA GLU A 286 4.30 -36.90 7.09
C GLU A 286 3.06 -36.19 7.65
N GLY A 287 3.20 -34.96 8.15
CA GLY A 287 2.03 -34.20 8.64
C GLY A 287 2.31 -32.97 9.50
N TYR A 288 3.55 -32.75 9.95
CA TYR A 288 3.89 -31.55 10.71
C TYR A 288 4.61 -30.50 9.86
N TRP A 289 4.14 -29.25 9.95
CA TRP A 289 4.81 -28.09 9.38
C TRP A 289 6.08 -27.78 10.18
N ASN A 290 7.16 -28.52 9.91
CA ASN A 290 8.49 -28.09 10.30
C ASN A 290 8.80 -26.82 9.51
N ARG A 291 9.01 -25.70 10.20
CA ARG A 291 9.47 -24.47 9.53
C ARG A 291 10.73 -24.84 8.74
N PRO A 292 10.76 -24.63 7.41
CA PRO A 292 11.91 -24.99 6.61
C PRO A 292 13.15 -24.30 7.17
N TYR A 293 14.19 -25.08 7.44
CA TYR A 293 15.46 -24.57 7.92
C TYR A 293 16.31 -24.18 6.70
N VAL A 294 16.80 -22.95 6.71
CA VAL A 294 17.77 -22.46 5.72
C VAL A 294 19.09 -22.30 6.46
N SER A 295 20.19 -22.81 5.88
CA SER A 295 21.51 -22.61 6.49
C SER A 295 21.85 -21.12 6.54
N GLU A 296 22.71 -20.68 7.47
CA GLU A 296 23.06 -19.26 7.57
C GLU A 296 23.68 -18.72 6.28
N GLN A 297 24.52 -19.54 5.64
CA GLN A 297 25.09 -19.24 4.33
C GLN A 297 24.00 -19.10 3.26
N GLN A 298 23.08 -20.05 3.15
CA GLN A 298 21.97 -19.95 2.19
C GLN A 298 21.09 -18.74 2.46
N ALA A 299 20.86 -18.39 3.73
CA ALA A 299 20.06 -17.23 4.11
C ALA A 299 20.79 -15.90 3.79
N LEU A 300 22.12 -15.88 3.92
CA LEU A 300 22.96 -14.76 3.50
C LEU A 300 22.93 -14.60 1.99
N GLU A 301 23.16 -15.68 1.24
CA GLU A 301 23.09 -15.70 -0.23
C GLU A 301 21.72 -15.25 -0.72
N HIS A 302 20.64 -15.76 -0.11
CA HIS A 302 19.27 -15.34 -0.41
C HIS A 302 19.05 -13.84 -0.14
N ALA A 303 19.56 -13.31 0.98
CA ALA A 303 19.45 -11.89 1.27
C ALA A 303 20.17 -11.02 0.22
N VAL A 304 21.36 -11.42 -0.20
CA VAL A 304 22.11 -10.74 -1.27
C VAL A 304 21.36 -10.77 -2.59
N GLN A 305 20.82 -11.93 -2.98
CA GLN A 305 20.02 -12.09 -4.20
C GLN A 305 18.77 -11.21 -4.17
N MET A 306 18.09 -11.15 -3.03
CA MET A 306 16.91 -10.30 -2.87
C MET A 306 17.26 -8.82 -2.92
N ALA A 307 18.38 -8.39 -2.31
CA ALA A 307 18.86 -7.02 -2.40
C ALA A 307 19.13 -6.62 -3.87
N ASP A 308 19.85 -7.46 -4.62
CA ASP A 308 20.10 -7.21 -6.05
C ASP A 308 18.80 -7.17 -6.87
N ARG A 309 17.88 -8.11 -6.63
CA ARG A 309 16.56 -8.13 -7.30
C ARG A 309 15.79 -6.83 -7.09
N TRP A 310 15.71 -6.33 -5.85
CA TRP A 310 14.99 -5.10 -5.55
C TRP A 310 15.71 -3.86 -6.09
N ASN A 311 17.05 -3.84 -6.10
CA ASN A 311 17.81 -2.78 -6.77
C ASN A 311 17.50 -2.73 -8.28
N ARG A 312 17.44 -3.88 -8.96
CA ARG A 312 17.06 -3.94 -10.38
C ARG A 312 15.64 -3.44 -10.63
N ILE A 313 14.69 -3.77 -9.75
CA ILE A 313 13.32 -3.24 -9.82
C ILE A 313 13.36 -1.71 -9.68
N TYR A 314 14.04 -1.19 -8.65
CA TYR A 314 14.22 0.25 -8.43
C TYR A 314 14.78 0.96 -9.69
N MET A 315 15.87 0.45 -10.26
CA MET A 315 16.50 1.05 -11.46
C MET A 315 15.61 0.95 -12.70
N ARG A 316 14.83 -0.13 -12.85
CA ARG A 316 13.86 -0.28 -13.94
C ARG A 316 12.71 0.72 -13.81
N THR A 317 12.15 0.87 -12.62
CA THR A 317 11.07 1.84 -12.35
C THR A 317 11.53 3.27 -12.61
N LEU A 318 12.73 3.63 -12.17
CA LEU A 318 13.32 4.94 -12.45
C LEU A 318 13.48 5.19 -13.95
N ARG A 319 13.91 4.17 -14.71
CA ARG A 319 14.00 4.25 -16.17
C ARG A 319 12.62 4.43 -16.81
N GLN A 320 11.60 3.70 -16.36
CA GLN A 320 10.23 3.83 -16.85
C GLN A 320 9.67 5.23 -16.64
N LEU A 321 9.88 5.83 -15.46
CA LEU A 321 9.52 7.23 -15.19
C LEU A 321 10.16 8.18 -16.21
N ARG A 322 11.46 8.04 -16.44
CA ARG A 322 12.18 8.85 -17.43
C ARG A 322 11.66 8.64 -18.86
N ASP A 323 11.42 7.39 -19.24
CA ASP A 323 10.97 7.05 -20.58
C ASP A 323 9.54 7.59 -20.82
N LEU A 324 8.66 7.57 -19.81
CA LEU A 324 7.33 8.20 -19.90
C LEU A 324 7.42 9.70 -20.20
N ARG A 325 8.35 10.44 -19.58
CA ARG A 325 8.54 11.86 -19.93
C ARG A 325 9.13 12.08 -21.31
N ARG A 326 10.03 11.19 -21.72
CA ARG A 326 10.69 11.29 -23.02
C ARG A 326 9.76 10.97 -24.18
N TYR A 327 8.87 10.00 -23.98
CA TYR A 327 7.96 9.47 -25.01
C TYR A 327 6.50 9.80 -24.72
N ALA A 328 6.22 10.75 -23.81
CA ALA A 328 4.87 11.27 -23.62
C ALA A 328 4.33 11.69 -25.00
N PRO A 329 3.10 11.27 -25.36
CA PRO A 329 2.59 11.47 -26.71
C PRO A 329 2.64 12.96 -27.04
N VAL A 330 3.39 13.29 -28.10
CA VAL A 330 3.32 14.60 -28.73
C VAL A 330 1.90 14.72 -29.27
N THR A 331 1.01 15.36 -28.52
CA THR A 331 -0.32 15.69 -29.01
C THR A 331 -0.15 16.77 -30.07
N ILE A 332 -0.17 16.34 -31.33
CA ILE A 332 -0.23 17.24 -32.49
C ILE A 332 -1.65 17.83 -32.50
N ASN A 333 -1.87 18.88 -31.71
CA ASN A 333 -3.16 19.57 -31.64
C ASN A 333 -3.46 20.38 -32.92
N ASN A 334 -2.47 20.55 -33.81
CA ASN A 334 -2.64 21.14 -35.14
C ASN A 334 -1.71 20.42 -36.14
N PRO A 335 -2.21 19.82 -37.23
CA PRO A 335 -1.37 19.12 -38.20
C PRO A 335 -0.30 20.02 -38.85
N ASN A 336 -0.51 21.35 -38.84
CA ASN A 336 0.41 22.34 -39.39
C ASN A 336 1.34 22.99 -38.33
N GLN A 337 1.24 22.61 -37.06
CA GLN A 337 2.08 23.14 -35.99
C GLN A 337 2.61 21.99 -35.14
N VAL A 338 3.84 21.57 -35.44
CA VAL A 338 4.57 20.62 -34.60
C VAL A 338 5.15 21.39 -33.41
N ASN A 339 4.38 21.50 -32.32
CA ASN A 339 4.88 22.00 -31.05
C ASN A 339 5.71 20.88 -30.39
N ILE A 340 7.01 20.86 -30.64
CA ILE A 340 7.96 20.02 -29.87
C ILE A 340 8.16 20.69 -28.51
N ALA A 341 7.17 20.55 -27.63
CA ALA A 341 7.29 20.93 -26.22
C ALA A 341 7.99 19.80 -25.46
N ALA A 342 9.28 19.57 -25.76
CA ALA A 342 10.17 18.95 -24.79
C ALA A 342 10.88 20.10 -24.07
N ASP A 343 10.74 20.18 -22.74
CA ASP A 343 11.37 21.16 -21.84
C ASP A 343 12.62 21.86 -22.43
N GLY A 344 12.46 23.10 -22.90
CA GLY A 344 13.55 23.95 -23.41
C GLY A 344 13.94 23.79 -24.89
N GLY A 345 13.25 22.94 -25.66
CA GLY A 345 13.43 22.79 -27.09
C GLY A 345 12.89 23.98 -27.88
N GLN A 346 13.76 24.62 -28.65
CA GLN A 346 13.48 25.75 -29.54
C GLN A 346 12.25 25.47 -30.43
N GLN A 347 11.26 26.37 -30.39
CA GLN A 347 10.14 26.34 -31.32
C GLN A 347 10.67 26.62 -32.73
N VAL A 348 10.62 25.62 -33.61
CA VAL A 348 10.89 25.81 -35.03
C VAL A 348 9.55 26.00 -35.72
N ASN A 349 9.17 27.25 -35.92
CA ASN A 349 8.06 27.58 -36.81
C ASN A 349 8.52 27.33 -38.25
N ILE A 350 8.09 26.20 -38.83
CA ILE A 350 8.17 26.01 -40.28
C ILE A 350 7.04 26.85 -40.86
N SER A 351 7.32 28.12 -41.16
CA SER A 351 6.43 28.89 -42.01
C SER A 351 6.53 28.28 -43.41
N ASP A 352 5.52 27.51 -43.81
CA ASP A 352 5.34 27.16 -45.21
C ASP A 352 5.21 28.45 -46.00
N GLY A 353 6.34 28.87 -46.58
CA GLY A 353 6.41 29.97 -47.52
C GLY A 353 5.67 29.56 -48.78
N VAL A 354 4.34 29.61 -48.73
CA VAL A 354 3.51 29.63 -49.93
C VAL A 354 3.81 30.96 -50.61
N GLY A 355 4.76 30.91 -51.53
CA GLY A 355 5.08 32.00 -52.43
C GLY A 355 3.80 32.45 -53.12
N SER A 356 3.30 33.61 -52.70
CA SER A 356 2.31 34.36 -53.45
C SER A 356 2.98 34.83 -54.74
N GLU A 357 2.92 34.00 -55.79
CA GLU A 357 3.17 34.45 -57.16
C GLU A 357 2.07 35.45 -57.55
N ALA A 358 2.37 36.72 -57.34
CA ALA A 358 1.67 37.82 -57.98
C ALA A 358 1.98 37.75 -59.49
N LYS A 359 1.06 37.24 -60.30
CA LYS A 359 1.04 37.50 -61.75
C LYS A 359 -0.03 38.54 -62.07
N SER A 360 0.44 39.78 -62.24
CA SER A 360 -0.23 40.81 -63.01
C SER A 360 -0.13 40.47 -64.50
N LYS A 361 -1.27 40.42 -65.20
CA LYS A 361 -1.60 41.23 -66.39
C LYS A 361 -2.82 40.67 -67.07
#